data_AF-A8YJN0-F1
#
_entry.id   AF-A8YJN0-F1
#
_cell.length_a   1.000
_cell.length_b   1.000
_cell.length_c   1.000
_cell.angle_alpha   90.00
_cell.angle_beta   90.00
_cell.angle_gamma   90.00
#
_symmetry.space_group_name_H-M   'P 1'
#
loop_
_entity.id
_entity.type
_entity.pdbx_description
1 polymer ?
#
loop_
_entity_poly.entity_id
_entity_poly.type
_entity_poly.pdbx_seq_one_letter_code
_entity_poly.pdbx_strand_id
1 'polypeptide(L)'
;MTVTSIAFDSIDTALAEIKAGRAIVVVDDENRENEGDLICAAQFATPDLINFMAVQARGLICLAMTGERLDALELPLMVTKNTDSNQTAFTVSIDAAPHLGVKTGISAEDRAKTVQVAINPVTRPDDLTRPGHVFPIRAKAGGVLKRAGHTEAAVDLARLAGLYPAGVICEIQNPDGSMARLPQLFEYARQHNLKLISIADLIGYRLKHDRFVHRETVCNFPSQFGTFQLYAYRNLLDQTEHIAIVKGDPALFDDQPVMVRMHSECLTGDALGSLRCDCRQQLQSALKMIENNGLGVVVYLRQEGRGIGLINKLKAYSLQDIGLDTVEANERLGFPADLRDYGMGAQMLNDLGVRNIRLITNNPRKIAGLKGYGLEIVERVPLLIEANDYNSNYLATKAEKLGHLFLQTYLVTIALSWEENPPSISQRYHQLEKLRQLSRANQLSLQEETRPVANALFDRAPLIVHLGLDIRQGVSSNWYKNPSHPYLLVIDKILNDVKDWSEIERLEFLISDGDDSMTGLQMKLDRQKMSDEDFSQLPQLATQIIYSFTRDSAKN
;
A
#
# COMPACT_ATOMS: atom_id res chain seq x y z
N MET A 1 2.18 -35.06 -6.25
CA MET A 1 3.06 -34.48 -7.28
C MET A 1 3.37 -33.07 -6.84
N THR A 2 4.65 -32.76 -6.65
CA THR A 2 5.17 -31.45 -6.26
C THR A 2 4.73 -30.40 -7.27
N VAL A 3 4.04 -29.36 -6.81
CA VAL A 3 3.70 -28.18 -7.61
C VAL A 3 5.02 -27.52 -8.00
N THR A 4 5.47 -27.75 -9.22
CA THR A 4 6.44 -26.87 -9.88
C THR A 4 5.77 -25.51 -9.97
N SER A 5 6.39 -24.48 -9.38
CA SER A 5 5.92 -23.11 -9.50
C SER A 5 5.80 -22.74 -10.99
N ILE A 6 4.58 -22.47 -11.46
CA ILE A 6 4.34 -21.97 -12.82
C ILE A 6 5.01 -20.61 -12.93
N ALA A 7 5.89 -20.44 -13.92
CA ALA A 7 6.61 -19.20 -14.17
C ALA A 7 6.02 -18.50 -15.39
N PHE A 8 5.66 -17.22 -15.24
CA PHE A 8 5.22 -16.37 -16.33
C PHE A 8 6.41 -15.87 -17.16
N ASP A 9 6.20 -15.66 -18.46
CA ASP A 9 7.17 -15.00 -19.33
C ASP A 9 7.25 -13.50 -19.02
N SER A 10 8.36 -12.86 -19.40
CA SER A 10 8.50 -11.42 -19.24
C SER A 10 7.58 -10.64 -20.19
N ILE A 11 7.12 -9.47 -19.75
CA ILE A 11 6.33 -8.58 -20.60
C ILE A 11 7.12 -8.12 -21.84
N ASP A 12 8.43 -7.87 -21.73
CA ASP A 12 9.26 -7.52 -22.89
C ASP A 12 9.23 -8.62 -23.97
N THR A 13 9.29 -9.89 -23.57
CA THR A 13 9.16 -11.03 -24.50
C THR A 13 7.78 -11.06 -25.13
N ALA A 14 6.72 -10.87 -24.35
CA ALA A 14 5.35 -10.84 -24.88
C ALA A 14 5.13 -9.69 -25.87
N LEU A 15 5.67 -8.50 -25.61
CA LEU A 15 5.63 -7.36 -26.53
C LEU A 15 6.37 -7.65 -27.84
N ALA A 16 7.50 -8.37 -27.79
CA ALA A 16 8.22 -8.80 -28.98
C ALA A 16 7.40 -9.78 -29.85
N GLU A 17 6.68 -10.72 -29.22
CA GLU A 17 5.78 -11.65 -29.92
C GLU A 17 4.63 -10.90 -30.60
N ILE A 18 3.95 -10.01 -29.87
CA ILE A 18 2.85 -9.18 -30.40
C ILE A 18 3.33 -8.32 -31.57
N LYS A 19 4.51 -7.68 -31.42
CA LYS A 19 5.14 -6.90 -32.49
C LYS A 19 5.46 -7.72 -33.73
N ALA A 20 5.80 -8.99 -33.56
CA ALA A 20 6.06 -9.93 -34.64
C ALA A 20 4.77 -10.57 -35.23
N GLY A 21 3.58 -10.14 -34.78
CA GLY A 21 2.30 -10.63 -35.27
C GLY A 21 1.88 -11.99 -34.70
N ARG A 22 2.53 -12.46 -33.63
CA ARG A 22 2.17 -13.70 -32.95
C ARG A 22 1.17 -13.42 -31.83
N ALA A 23 0.34 -14.42 -31.51
CA ALA A 23 -0.55 -14.36 -30.36
C ALA A 23 0.19 -14.77 -29.08
N ILE A 24 -0.37 -14.38 -27.94
CA ILE A 24 0.09 -14.79 -26.60
C ILE A 24 -1.12 -15.20 -25.76
N VAL A 25 -0.87 -15.85 -24.63
CA VAL A 25 -1.87 -16.13 -23.60
C VAL A 25 -1.72 -15.09 -22.48
N VAL A 26 -2.82 -14.47 -22.10
CA VAL A 26 -2.88 -13.53 -20.97
C VAL A 26 -3.89 -14.04 -19.96
N VAL A 27 -3.51 -14.09 -18.68
CA VAL A 27 -4.39 -14.50 -17.58
C VAL A 27 -4.71 -13.34 -16.65
N ASP A 28 -5.92 -13.33 -16.12
CA ASP A 28 -6.33 -12.38 -15.08
C ASP A 28 -6.15 -12.93 -13.66
N ASP A 29 -6.58 -12.16 -12.66
CA ASP A 29 -6.47 -12.54 -11.24
C ASP A 29 -7.43 -13.70 -10.90
N GLU A 30 -7.00 -14.61 -10.03
CA GLU A 30 -7.81 -15.75 -9.58
C GLU A 30 -9.14 -15.33 -8.92
N ASN A 31 -9.22 -14.09 -8.41
CA ASN A 31 -10.43 -13.53 -7.79
C ASN A 31 -11.32 -12.74 -8.76
N ARG A 32 -10.98 -12.68 -10.06
CA ARG A 32 -11.77 -12.01 -11.11
C ARG A 32 -12.49 -13.04 -11.98
N GLU A 33 -12.05 -13.29 -13.22
CA GLU A 33 -12.61 -14.34 -14.08
C GLU A 33 -11.89 -15.66 -13.86
N ASN A 34 -10.62 -15.61 -13.43
CA ASN A 34 -9.73 -16.76 -13.30
C ASN A 34 -9.60 -17.52 -14.63
N GLU A 35 -9.47 -16.76 -15.72
CA GLU A 35 -9.50 -17.22 -17.10
C GLU A 35 -8.25 -16.75 -17.86
N GLY A 36 -8.06 -17.31 -19.06
CA GLY A 36 -7.03 -16.82 -19.96
C GLY A 36 -7.54 -16.67 -21.39
N ASP A 37 -7.06 -15.60 -22.01
CA ASP A 37 -7.41 -15.24 -23.37
C ASP A 37 -6.20 -15.40 -24.28
N LEU A 38 -6.44 -15.92 -25.49
CA LEU A 38 -5.56 -15.66 -26.62
C LEU A 38 -5.68 -14.20 -27.03
N ILE A 39 -4.55 -13.49 -27.08
CA ILE A 39 -4.49 -12.09 -27.49
C ILE A 39 -3.53 -11.93 -28.66
N CYS A 40 -3.96 -11.23 -29.72
CA CYS A 40 -3.07 -10.72 -30.77
C CYS A 40 -3.40 -9.27 -31.13
N ALA A 41 -2.45 -8.55 -31.73
CA ALA A 41 -2.73 -7.22 -32.26
C ALA A 41 -3.65 -7.31 -33.49
N ALA A 42 -4.70 -6.47 -33.51
CA ALA A 42 -5.76 -6.55 -34.53
C ALA A 42 -5.25 -6.39 -35.96
N GLN A 43 -4.21 -5.56 -36.16
CA GLN A 43 -3.57 -5.38 -37.47
C GLN A 43 -2.91 -6.64 -38.04
N PHE A 44 -2.66 -7.65 -37.20
CA PHE A 44 -2.11 -8.95 -37.60
C PHE A 44 -3.15 -10.07 -37.56
N ALA A 45 -4.44 -9.75 -37.42
CA ALA A 45 -5.51 -10.73 -37.48
C ALA A 45 -5.65 -11.28 -38.92
N THR A 46 -5.12 -12.47 -39.14
CA THR A 46 -5.23 -13.23 -40.39
C THR A 46 -6.34 -14.29 -40.31
N PRO A 47 -6.83 -14.82 -41.44
CA PRO A 47 -7.79 -15.91 -41.44
C PRO A 47 -7.28 -17.14 -40.66
N ASP A 48 -6.00 -17.47 -40.78
CA ASP A 48 -5.38 -18.58 -40.05
C ASP A 48 -5.42 -18.36 -38.53
N LEU A 49 -5.14 -17.13 -38.08
CA LEU A 49 -5.15 -16.82 -36.66
C LEU A 49 -6.56 -16.80 -36.08
N ILE A 50 -7.54 -16.26 -36.83
CA ILE A 50 -8.96 -16.31 -36.45
C ILE A 50 -9.47 -17.76 -36.42
N ASN A 51 -9.05 -18.59 -37.37
CA ASN A 51 -9.38 -20.02 -37.37
C ASN A 51 -8.72 -20.73 -36.18
N PHE A 52 -7.45 -20.40 -35.87
CA PHE A 52 -6.76 -20.92 -34.70
C PHE A 52 -7.52 -20.58 -33.42
N MET A 53 -7.93 -19.32 -33.22
CA MET A 53 -8.76 -18.91 -32.09
C MET A 53 -10.08 -19.71 -32.04
N ALA A 54 -10.79 -19.81 -33.16
CA ALA A 54 -12.08 -20.52 -33.21
C ALA A 54 -11.97 -22.02 -32.88
N VAL A 55 -10.87 -22.68 -33.26
CA VAL A 55 -10.71 -24.13 -33.12
C VAL A 55 -9.95 -24.52 -31.84
N GLN A 56 -8.94 -23.74 -31.46
CA GLN A 56 -8.02 -24.05 -30.38
C GLN A 56 -8.33 -23.28 -29.09
N ALA A 57 -8.93 -22.08 -29.14
CA ALA A 57 -9.42 -21.39 -27.94
C ALA A 57 -10.92 -21.60 -27.73
N ARG A 58 -11.73 -21.57 -28.80
CA ARG A 58 -13.17 -21.91 -28.81
C ARG A 58 -14.09 -20.92 -28.07
N GLY A 59 -13.53 -19.88 -27.45
CA GLY A 59 -14.27 -18.77 -26.87
C GLY A 59 -14.88 -17.82 -27.90
N LEU A 60 -15.36 -16.68 -27.41
CA LEU A 60 -15.96 -15.65 -28.23
C LEU A 60 -14.87 -14.75 -28.80
N ILE A 61 -14.72 -14.73 -30.12
CA ILE A 61 -13.75 -13.85 -30.77
C ILE A 61 -14.26 -12.41 -30.72
N CYS A 62 -13.56 -11.58 -29.96
CA CYS A 62 -13.91 -10.19 -29.74
C CYS A 62 -12.82 -9.25 -30.26
N LEU A 63 -13.21 -8.03 -30.63
CA LEU A 63 -12.31 -6.98 -31.09
C LEU A 63 -12.23 -5.87 -30.05
N ALA A 64 -11.17 -5.87 -29.24
CA ALA A 64 -10.92 -4.84 -28.25
C ALA A 64 -10.40 -3.57 -28.94
N MET A 65 -11.07 -2.43 -28.70
CA MET A 65 -10.74 -1.15 -29.35
C MET A 65 -10.80 0.02 -28.37
N THR A 66 -10.08 1.08 -28.69
CA THR A 66 -10.22 2.39 -28.04
C THR A 66 -11.62 2.95 -28.22
N GLY A 67 -12.15 3.61 -27.19
CA GLY A 67 -13.44 4.33 -27.26
C GLY A 67 -13.52 5.34 -28.41
N GLU A 68 -12.46 6.12 -28.65
CA GLU A 68 -12.40 7.11 -29.74
C GLU A 68 -12.70 6.49 -31.10
N ARG A 69 -12.08 5.34 -31.39
CA ARG A 69 -12.30 4.64 -32.65
C ARG A 69 -13.72 4.08 -32.78
N LEU A 70 -14.28 3.55 -31.67
CA LEU A 70 -15.67 3.06 -31.67
C LEU A 70 -16.67 4.21 -31.85
N ASP A 71 -16.40 5.37 -31.25
CA ASP A 71 -17.21 6.58 -31.42
C ASP A 71 -17.16 7.09 -32.86
N ALA A 72 -15.97 7.11 -33.49
CA ALA A 72 -15.79 7.49 -34.89
C ALA A 72 -16.51 6.56 -35.88
N LEU A 73 -16.74 5.29 -35.50
CA LEU A 73 -17.48 4.31 -36.30
C LEU A 73 -18.96 4.22 -35.92
N GLU A 74 -19.45 5.07 -35.01
CA GLU A 74 -20.82 5.04 -34.49
C GLU A 74 -21.22 3.64 -33.98
N LEU A 75 -20.37 3.05 -33.14
CA LEU A 75 -20.60 1.75 -32.51
C LEU A 75 -20.97 1.95 -31.03
N PRO A 76 -22.26 2.22 -30.72
CA PRO A 76 -22.71 2.36 -29.35
C PRO A 76 -22.66 1.01 -28.61
N LEU A 77 -22.68 1.09 -27.28
CA LEU A 77 -22.87 -0.09 -26.43
C LEU A 77 -24.16 -0.82 -26.82
N MET A 78 -24.12 -2.15 -26.84
CA MET A 78 -25.29 -2.95 -27.27
C MET A 78 -26.45 -2.90 -26.26
N VAL A 79 -26.18 -2.54 -25.00
CA VAL A 79 -27.18 -2.36 -23.94
C VAL A 79 -26.98 -1.02 -23.25
N THR A 80 -28.09 -0.40 -22.85
CA THR A 80 -28.08 0.90 -22.12
C THR A 80 -27.73 0.75 -20.64
N LYS A 81 -28.12 -0.37 -20.02
CA LYS A 81 -27.78 -0.71 -18.63
C LYS A 81 -27.06 -2.05 -18.61
N ASN A 82 -25.74 -2.00 -18.42
CA ASN A 82 -24.93 -3.20 -18.30
C ASN A 82 -25.09 -3.84 -16.91
N THR A 83 -25.60 -5.06 -16.86
CA THR A 83 -25.79 -5.85 -15.63
C THR A 83 -24.77 -6.97 -15.46
N ASP A 84 -23.80 -7.09 -16.37
CA ASP A 84 -22.68 -8.03 -16.26
C ASP A 84 -21.83 -7.72 -15.02
N SER A 85 -21.37 -8.75 -14.31
CA SER A 85 -20.53 -8.58 -13.11
C SER A 85 -19.19 -7.92 -13.46
N ASN A 86 -18.64 -8.25 -14.62
CA ASN A 86 -17.35 -7.74 -15.08
C ASN A 86 -17.45 -6.42 -15.86
N GLN A 87 -18.69 -5.95 -16.07
CA GLN A 87 -19.05 -4.74 -16.82
C GLN A 87 -18.37 -4.70 -18.20
N THR A 88 -18.28 -5.85 -18.88
CA THR A 88 -17.67 -5.95 -20.21
C THR A 88 -18.46 -5.13 -21.21
N ALA A 89 -17.79 -4.18 -21.85
CA ALA A 89 -18.42 -3.09 -22.60
C ALA A 89 -18.62 -3.44 -24.09
N PHE A 90 -19.43 -4.48 -24.35
CA PHE A 90 -19.78 -4.87 -25.71
C PHE A 90 -20.51 -3.77 -26.47
N THR A 91 -20.08 -3.50 -27.70
CA THR A 91 -20.84 -2.70 -28.66
C THR A 91 -21.76 -3.58 -29.49
N VAL A 92 -22.57 -2.96 -30.33
CA VAL A 92 -23.27 -3.67 -31.40
C VAL A 92 -22.27 -4.49 -32.22
N SER A 93 -22.63 -5.74 -32.56
CA SER A 93 -21.78 -6.61 -33.39
C SER A 93 -21.75 -6.11 -34.83
N ILE A 94 -20.65 -6.40 -35.52
CA ILE A 94 -20.36 -5.86 -36.86
C ILE A 94 -19.85 -6.94 -37.81
N ASP A 95 -20.12 -6.72 -39.09
CA ASP A 95 -19.40 -7.31 -40.23
C ASP A 95 -18.96 -6.18 -41.15
N ALA A 96 -17.90 -6.35 -41.94
CA ALA A 96 -17.64 -5.44 -43.04
C ALA A 96 -18.73 -5.60 -44.11
N ALA A 97 -19.08 -4.49 -44.75
CA ALA A 97 -20.13 -4.49 -45.75
C ALA A 97 -19.78 -5.34 -46.99
N PRO A 98 -20.77 -5.88 -47.72
CA PRO A 98 -20.53 -6.75 -48.87
C PRO A 98 -19.64 -6.15 -49.97
N HIS A 99 -19.67 -4.83 -50.17
CA HIS A 99 -18.81 -4.15 -51.15
C HIS A 99 -17.32 -4.20 -50.79
N LEU A 100 -16.99 -4.54 -49.53
CA LEU A 100 -15.63 -4.74 -49.04
C LEU A 100 -15.17 -6.21 -49.08
N GLY A 101 -16.00 -7.10 -49.65
CA GLY A 101 -15.65 -8.49 -49.93
C GLY A 101 -16.06 -9.51 -48.88
N VAL A 102 -16.83 -9.11 -47.86
CA VAL A 102 -17.42 -10.05 -46.89
C VAL A 102 -18.71 -10.65 -47.44
N LYS A 103 -18.93 -11.95 -47.20
CA LYS A 103 -20.15 -12.66 -47.63
C LYS A 103 -21.16 -12.79 -46.49
N THR A 104 -21.01 -13.83 -45.67
CA THR A 104 -21.92 -14.11 -44.56
C THR A 104 -21.38 -13.59 -43.23
N GLY A 105 -20.10 -13.25 -43.16
CA GLY A 105 -19.48 -12.64 -41.97
C GLY A 105 -18.80 -13.65 -41.03
N ILE A 106 -19.28 -14.89 -40.97
CA ILE A 106 -18.85 -15.86 -39.94
C ILE A 106 -17.55 -16.60 -40.26
N SER A 107 -17.15 -16.68 -41.53
CA SER A 107 -15.93 -17.39 -41.90
C SER A 107 -14.69 -16.76 -41.27
N ALA A 108 -13.60 -17.51 -41.14
CA ALA A 108 -12.36 -16.95 -40.60
C ALA A 108 -11.82 -15.81 -41.49
N GLU A 109 -12.01 -15.93 -42.81
CA GLU A 109 -11.66 -14.91 -43.79
C GLU A 109 -12.52 -13.65 -43.63
N ASP A 110 -13.85 -13.81 -43.53
CA ASP A 110 -14.76 -12.69 -43.34
C ASP A 110 -14.49 -11.95 -42.01
N ARG A 111 -14.33 -12.69 -40.90
CA ARG A 111 -14.05 -12.09 -39.59
C ARG A 111 -12.71 -11.36 -39.56
N ALA A 112 -11.65 -11.95 -40.15
CA ALA A 112 -10.37 -11.27 -40.29
C ALA A 112 -10.51 -9.98 -41.11
N LYS A 113 -11.25 -10.03 -42.23
CA LYS A 113 -11.53 -8.86 -43.06
C LYS A 113 -12.29 -7.77 -42.30
N THR A 114 -13.32 -8.14 -41.55
CA THR A 114 -14.08 -7.22 -40.69
C THR A 114 -13.17 -6.54 -39.67
N VAL A 115 -12.26 -7.28 -39.02
CA VAL A 115 -11.27 -6.68 -38.10
C VAL A 115 -10.39 -5.65 -38.81
N GLN A 116 -9.85 -5.98 -40.00
CA GLN A 116 -9.02 -5.05 -40.78
C GLN A 116 -9.79 -3.79 -41.20
N VAL A 117 -11.06 -3.93 -41.60
CA VAL A 117 -11.92 -2.79 -41.94
C VAL A 117 -12.18 -1.92 -40.70
N ALA A 118 -12.48 -2.53 -39.55
CA ALA A 118 -12.77 -1.80 -38.33
C ALA A 118 -11.58 -0.97 -37.82
N ILE A 119 -10.33 -1.41 -38.00
CA ILE A 119 -9.15 -0.64 -37.57
C ILE A 119 -8.60 0.33 -38.63
N ASN A 120 -9.09 0.27 -39.88
CA ASN A 120 -8.57 1.12 -40.95
C ASN A 120 -9.03 2.58 -40.78
N PRO A 121 -8.10 3.57 -40.67
CA PRO A 121 -8.45 4.96 -40.36
C PRO A 121 -9.42 5.61 -41.35
N VAL A 122 -9.52 5.15 -42.60
CA VAL A 122 -10.45 5.72 -43.60
C VAL A 122 -11.85 5.13 -43.60
N THR A 123 -12.07 4.03 -42.86
CA THR A 123 -13.39 3.36 -42.78
C THR A 123 -14.43 4.29 -42.17
N ARG A 124 -15.60 4.35 -42.80
CA ARG A 124 -16.77 5.12 -42.36
C ARG A 124 -17.79 4.21 -41.66
N PRO A 125 -18.74 4.77 -40.88
CA PRO A 125 -19.78 3.96 -40.23
C PRO A 125 -20.57 3.03 -41.17
N ASP A 126 -20.83 3.46 -42.41
CA ASP A 126 -21.59 2.70 -43.43
C ASP A 126 -20.80 1.54 -44.08
N ASP A 127 -19.48 1.49 -43.87
CA ASP A 127 -18.64 0.37 -44.31
C ASP A 127 -18.78 -0.87 -43.42
N LEU A 128 -19.54 -0.74 -42.32
CA LEU A 128 -19.83 -1.81 -41.37
C LEU A 128 -21.34 -2.08 -41.33
N THR A 129 -21.74 -3.34 -41.49
CA THR A 129 -23.11 -3.78 -41.27
C THR A 129 -23.33 -4.12 -39.80
N ARG A 130 -24.56 -3.89 -39.31
CA ARG A 130 -24.98 -4.15 -37.92
C ARG A 130 -26.33 -4.88 -37.96
N PRO A 131 -26.52 -6.02 -37.29
CA PRO A 131 -25.51 -6.81 -36.56
C PRO A 131 -24.51 -7.50 -37.50
N GLY A 132 -23.51 -8.17 -36.91
CA GLY A 132 -22.60 -9.08 -37.60
C GLY A 132 -21.94 -10.08 -36.65
N HIS A 133 -20.78 -10.62 -37.02
CA HIS A 133 -20.14 -11.77 -36.36
C HIS A 133 -18.82 -11.46 -35.66
N VAL A 134 -18.34 -10.20 -35.72
CA VAL A 134 -17.28 -9.70 -34.86
C VAL A 134 -17.93 -8.85 -33.76
N PHE A 135 -17.47 -9.03 -32.52
CA PHE A 135 -18.00 -8.34 -31.34
C PHE A 135 -16.99 -7.32 -30.83
N PRO A 136 -17.11 -6.03 -31.19
CA PRO A 136 -16.22 -5.02 -30.65
C PRO A 136 -16.51 -4.77 -29.17
N ILE A 137 -15.46 -4.53 -28.40
CA ILE A 137 -15.53 -4.24 -26.98
C ILE A 137 -14.76 -2.95 -26.71
N ARG A 138 -15.38 -2.03 -25.97
CA ARG A 138 -14.80 -0.74 -25.62
C ARG A 138 -13.83 -0.87 -24.44
N ALA A 139 -12.54 -0.66 -24.70
CA ALA A 139 -11.55 -0.51 -23.64
C ALA A 139 -11.73 0.81 -22.88
N LYS A 140 -11.55 0.78 -21.56
CA LYS A 140 -11.52 2.00 -20.74
C LYS A 140 -10.27 2.83 -21.04
N ALA A 141 -10.44 4.15 -21.09
CA ALA A 141 -9.31 5.08 -21.11
C ALA A 141 -8.43 4.83 -19.88
N GLY A 142 -7.12 4.75 -20.10
CA GLY A 142 -6.14 4.35 -19.08
C GLY A 142 -5.80 2.86 -19.06
N GLY A 143 -6.52 2.00 -19.80
CA GLY A 143 -6.18 0.59 -19.98
C GLY A 143 -6.17 -0.21 -18.67
N VAL A 144 -5.22 -1.14 -18.53
CA VAL A 144 -5.17 -2.06 -17.38
C VAL A 144 -4.97 -1.35 -16.04
N LEU A 145 -4.48 -0.11 -16.06
CA LEU A 145 -4.37 0.76 -14.88
C LEU A 145 -5.72 1.29 -14.38
N LYS A 146 -6.77 1.25 -15.21
CA LYS A 146 -8.14 1.64 -14.84
C LYS A 146 -9.08 0.44 -14.70
N ARG A 147 -8.89 -0.61 -15.51
CA ARG A 147 -9.64 -1.87 -15.39
C ARG A 147 -8.71 -3.01 -15.78
N ALA A 148 -8.43 -3.90 -14.84
CA ALA A 148 -7.60 -5.08 -15.04
C ALA A 148 -8.36 -6.20 -15.78
N GLY A 149 -8.72 -5.97 -17.05
CA GLY A 149 -9.42 -6.94 -17.90
C GLY A 149 -8.70 -7.21 -19.21
N HIS A 150 -9.04 -8.34 -19.85
CA HIS A 150 -8.44 -8.78 -21.11
C HIS A 150 -8.64 -7.77 -22.26
N THR A 151 -9.79 -7.07 -22.28
CA THR A 151 -10.07 -5.99 -23.21
C THR A 151 -9.02 -4.88 -23.13
N GLU A 152 -8.75 -4.38 -21.93
CA GLU A 152 -7.74 -3.35 -21.71
C GLU A 152 -6.32 -3.88 -22.00
N ALA A 153 -6.04 -5.11 -21.60
CA ALA A 153 -4.73 -5.75 -21.84
C ALA A 153 -4.41 -5.83 -23.34
N ALA A 154 -5.38 -6.22 -24.18
CA ALA A 154 -5.20 -6.33 -25.62
C ALA A 154 -4.85 -4.99 -26.29
N VAL A 155 -5.55 -3.91 -25.90
CA VAL A 155 -5.27 -2.55 -26.39
C VAL A 155 -3.91 -2.07 -25.90
N ASP A 156 -3.59 -2.30 -24.64
CA ASP A 156 -2.32 -1.87 -24.05
C ASP A 156 -1.11 -2.60 -24.64
N LEU A 157 -1.19 -3.91 -24.82
CA LEU A 157 -0.12 -4.71 -25.42
C LEU A 157 0.18 -4.25 -26.85
N ALA A 158 -0.87 -4.02 -27.65
CA ALA A 158 -0.70 -3.49 -29.01
C ALA A 158 -0.04 -2.10 -29.00
N ARG A 159 -0.50 -1.20 -28.13
CA ARG A 159 0.08 0.15 -27.96
C ARG A 159 1.55 0.08 -27.53
N LEU A 160 1.86 -0.71 -26.49
CA LEU A 160 3.22 -0.87 -25.95
C LEU A 160 4.18 -1.51 -26.96
N ALA A 161 3.67 -2.37 -27.85
CA ALA A 161 4.43 -2.93 -28.96
C ALA A 161 4.67 -1.93 -30.12
N GLY A 162 4.10 -0.72 -30.04
CA GLY A 162 4.20 0.31 -31.08
C GLY A 162 3.28 0.06 -32.28
N LEU A 163 2.16 -0.63 -32.08
CA LEU A 163 1.18 -0.99 -33.10
C LEU A 163 -0.11 -0.18 -32.93
N TYR A 164 -1.05 -0.33 -33.87
CA TYR A 164 -2.38 0.27 -33.73
C TYR A 164 -3.07 -0.25 -32.45
N PRO A 165 -3.64 0.61 -31.58
CA PRO A 165 -4.15 0.25 -30.25
C PRO A 165 -5.49 -0.49 -30.31
N ALA A 166 -5.49 -1.68 -30.90
CA ALA A 166 -6.60 -2.62 -30.94
C ALA A 166 -6.07 -4.05 -30.95
N GLY A 167 -6.82 -4.97 -30.34
CA GLY A 167 -6.45 -6.38 -30.28
C GLY A 167 -7.65 -7.29 -30.50
N VAL A 168 -7.39 -8.51 -30.94
CA VAL A 168 -8.38 -9.58 -30.99
C VAL A 168 -8.15 -10.48 -29.80
N ILE A 169 -9.22 -10.77 -29.06
CA ILE A 169 -9.21 -11.63 -27.88
C ILE A 169 -10.17 -12.80 -28.05
N CYS A 170 -9.85 -13.93 -27.43
CA CYS A 170 -10.70 -15.11 -27.41
C CYS A 170 -10.37 -15.96 -26.18
N GLU A 171 -11.37 -16.22 -25.33
CA GLU A 171 -11.20 -17.01 -24.12
C GLU A 171 -10.85 -18.47 -24.47
N ILE A 172 -9.99 -19.10 -23.68
CA ILE A 172 -9.52 -20.48 -23.92
C ILE A 172 -10.39 -21.47 -23.13
N GLN A 173 -11.09 -22.35 -23.85
CA GLN A 173 -11.88 -23.44 -23.30
C GLN A 173 -11.16 -24.79 -23.45
N ASN A 174 -11.34 -25.64 -22.44
CA ASN A 174 -11.01 -27.05 -22.52
C ASN A 174 -11.90 -27.78 -23.54
N PRO A 175 -11.48 -28.97 -24.03
CA PRO A 175 -12.26 -29.73 -25.00
C PRO A 175 -13.66 -30.15 -24.52
N ASP A 176 -13.88 -30.21 -23.20
CA ASP A 176 -15.17 -30.51 -22.58
C ASP A 176 -16.09 -29.28 -22.46
N GLY A 177 -15.63 -28.11 -22.90
CA GLY A 177 -16.36 -26.84 -22.84
C GLY A 177 -16.21 -26.09 -21.51
N SER A 178 -15.46 -26.62 -20.54
CA SER A 178 -15.10 -25.86 -19.34
C SER A 178 -14.02 -24.80 -19.65
N MET A 179 -13.96 -23.73 -18.87
CA MET A 179 -12.92 -22.71 -19.04
C MET A 179 -11.56 -23.22 -18.56
N ALA A 180 -10.51 -22.98 -19.35
CA ALA A 180 -9.15 -23.39 -18.98
C ALA A 180 -8.64 -22.54 -17.80
N ARG A 181 -8.11 -23.20 -16.77
CA ARG A 181 -7.49 -22.54 -15.61
C ARG A 181 -5.97 -22.55 -15.71
N LEU A 182 -5.28 -21.79 -14.85
CA LEU A 182 -3.82 -21.55 -14.94
C LEU A 182 -2.97 -22.80 -15.25
N PRO A 183 -3.15 -23.98 -14.59
CA PRO A 183 -2.37 -25.17 -14.93
C PRO A 183 -2.61 -25.68 -16.37
N GLN A 184 -3.85 -25.58 -16.86
CA GLN A 184 -4.23 -25.98 -18.22
C GLN A 184 -3.73 -24.95 -19.24
N LEU A 185 -3.80 -23.66 -18.91
CA LEU A 185 -3.31 -22.55 -19.73
C LEU A 185 -1.79 -22.63 -19.92
N PHE A 186 -1.06 -23.04 -18.88
CA PHE A 186 0.38 -23.29 -18.97
C PHE A 186 0.72 -24.42 -19.96
N GLU A 187 -0.01 -25.54 -19.89
CA GLU A 187 0.14 -26.64 -20.84
C GLU A 187 -0.27 -26.24 -22.27
N TYR A 188 -1.36 -25.49 -22.39
CA TYR A 188 -1.84 -24.95 -23.66
C TYR A 188 -0.79 -24.05 -24.33
N ALA A 189 -0.24 -23.08 -23.58
CA ALA A 189 0.79 -22.18 -24.05
C ALA A 189 2.03 -22.95 -24.51
N ARG A 190 2.45 -23.97 -23.76
CA ARG A 190 3.58 -24.83 -24.13
C ARG A 190 3.30 -25.64 -25.40
N GLN A 191 2.12 -26.26 -25.50
CA GLN A 191 1.73 -27.06 -26.67
C GLN A 191 1.72 -26.24 -27.96
N HIS A 192 1.27 -24.99 -27.89
CA HIS A 192 1.16 -24.10 -29.04
C HIS A 192 2.34 -23.14 -29.20
N ASN A 193 3.39 -23.29 -28.36
CA ASN A 193 4.56 -22.43 -28.34
C ASN A 193 4.21 -20.92 -28.24
N LEU A 194 3.31 -20.60 -27.32
CA LEU A 194 2.84 -19.25 -27.02
C LEU A 194 3.45 -18.78 -25.70
N LYS A 195 3.61 -17.46 -25.57
CA LYS A 195 4.01 -16.83 -24.31
C LYS A 195 2.84 -16.71 -23.35
N LEU A 196 3.09 -16.88 -22.06
CA LEU A 196 2.10 -16.79 -21.00
C LEU A 196 2.46 -15.65 -20.05
N ILE A 197 1.60 -14.64 -19.93
CA ILE A 197 1.78 -13.51 -19.01
C ILE A 197 0.54 -13.30 -18.15
N SER A 198 0.68 -12.55 -17.06
CA SER A 198 -0.44 -12.12 -16.22
C SER A 198 -0.77 -10.63 -16.44
N ILE A 199 -2.04 -10.25 -16.27
CA ILE A 199 -2.45 -8.83 -16.24
C ILE A 199 -1.74 -8.09 -15.09
N ALA A 200 -1.50 -8.77 -13.97
CA ALA A 200 -0.75 -8.19 -12.84
C ALA A 200 0.68 -7.78 -13.24
N ASP A 201 1.38 -8.62 -14.00
CA ASP A 201 2.73 -8.30 -14.52
C ASP A 201 2.66 -7.17 -15.55
N LEU A 202 1.63 -7.14 -16.39
CA LEU A 202 1.43 -6.05 -17.36
C LEU A 202 1.15 -4.71 -16.65
N ILE A 203 0.35 -4.71 -15.58
CA ILE A 203 0.14 -3.54 -14.73
C ILE A 203 1.48 -3.10 -14.13
N GLY A 204 2.25 -4.01 -13.53
CA GLY A 204 3.57 -3.72 -12.99
C GLY A 204 4.53 -3.13 -14.04
N TYR A 205 4.53 -3.67 -15.24
CA TYR A 205 5.31 -3.17 -16.37
C TYR A 205 4.90 -1.76 -16.77
N ARG A 206 3.60 -1.50 -16.94
CA ARG A 206 3.09 -0.16 -17.29
C ARG A 206 3.38 0.85 -16.21
N LEU A 207 3.22 0.49 -14.94
CA LEU A 207 3.51 1.36 -13.80
C LEU A 207 5.00 1.78 -13.75
N LYS A 208 5.90 0.94 -14.25
CA LYS A 208 7.34 1.21 -14.38
C LYS A 208 7.71 2.05 -15.62
N HIS A 209 7.02 1.87 -16.74
CA HIS A 209 7.41 2.47 -18.03
C HIS A 209 6.54 3.64 -18.49
N ASP A 210 5.26 3.68 -18.12
CA ASP A 210 4.37 4.81 -18.41
C ASP A 210 4.52 5.87 -17.33
N ARG A 211 4.69 7.15 -17.72
CA ARG A 211 4.51 8.30 -16.83
C ARG A 211 3.11 8.86 -16.99
N PHE A 212 2.34 8.86 -15.92
CA PHE A 212 0.99 9.44 -15.89
C PHE A 212 0.76 10.33 -14.67
N VAL A 213 1.76 10.47 -13.80
CA VAL A 213 1.80 11.46 -12.74
C VAL A 213 2.75 12.58 -13.16
N HIS A 214 2.24 13.81 -13.23
CA HIS A 214 3.00 14.98 -13.69
C HIS A 214 3.06 16.03 -12.60
N ARG A 215 4.24 16.62 -12.41
CA ARG A 215 4.44 17.76 -11.51
C ARG A 215 3.85 19.02 -12.16
N GLU A 216 2.94 19.67 -11.44
CA GLU A 216 2.23 20.87 -11.89
C GLU A 216 2.91 22.15 -11.38
N THR A 217 3.29 22.16 -10.10
CA THR A 217 3.89 23.35 -9.48
C THR A 217 4.70 22.99 -8.25
N VAL A 218 5.59 23.91 -7.86
CA VAL A 218 6.39 23.84 -6.65
C VAL A 218 6.28 25.17 -5.91
N CYS A 219 6.08 25.12 -4.59
CA CYS A 219 6.07 26.33 -3.77
C CYS A 219 6.78 26.12 -2.42
N ASN A 220 7.25 27.22 -1.83
CA ASN A 220 7.76 27.21 -0.46
C ASN A 220 6.61 27.03 0.53
N PHE A 221 6.82 26.17 1.52
CA PHE A 221 5.82 25.82 2.52
C PHE A 221 6.40 25.98 3.95
N PRO A 222 6.31 27.19 4.52
CA PRO A 222 6.56 27.38 5.94
C PRO A 222 5.42 26.76 6.74
N SER A 223 5.75 25.94 7.73
CA SER A 223 4.78 25.25 8.58
C SER A 223 5.21 25.25 10.04
N GLN A 224 4.30 24.89 10.94
CA GLN A 224 4.62 24.68 12.36
C GLN A 224 5.61 23.52 12.61
N PHE A 225 5.89 22.71 11.60
CA PHE A 225 6.83 21.59 11.68
C PHE A 225 8.20 21.90 11.07
N GLY A 226 8.39 23.10 10.53
CA GLY A 226 9.59 23.48 9.78
C GLY A 226 9.28 24.06 8.41
N THR A 227 10.34 24.31 7.65
CA THR A 227 10.26 24.86 6.29
C THR A 227 10.52 23.77 5.25
N PHE A 228 9.57 23.60 4.34
CA PHE A 228 9.56 22.59 3.30
C PHE A 228 9.32 23.22 1.92
N GLN A 229 9.44 22.41 0.88
CA GLN A 229 8.85 22.67 -0.43
C GLN A 229 7.66 21.74 -0.66
N LEU A 230 6.60 22.26 -1.26
CA LEU A 230 5.44 21.49 -1.69
C LEU A 230 5.50 21.28 -3.19
N TYR A 231 5.50 20.02 -3.61
CA TYR A 231 5.43 19.61 -5.01
C TYR A 231 4.03 19.10 -5.28
N ALA A 232 3.27 19.79 -6.13
CA ALA A 232 1.93 19.36 -6.53
C ALA A 232 2.01 18.50 -7.79
N TYR A 233 1.28 17.39 -7.78
CA TYR A 233 1.22 16.43 -8.87
C TYR A 233 -0.22 16.19 -9.32
N ARG A 234 -0.42 15.95 -10.62
CA ARG A 234 -1.69 15.54 -11.22
C ARG A 234 -1.58 14.15 -11.82
N ASN A 235 -2.53 13.29 -11.51
CA ASN A 235 -2.72 12.00 -12.18
C ASN A 235 -3.57 12.21 -13.44
N LEU A 236 -2.99 11.99 -14.63
CA LEU A 236 -3.72 12.19 -15.89
C LEU A 236 -4.83 11.17 -16.12
N LEU A 237 -4.80 10.03 -15.42
CA LEU A 237 -5.76 8.95 -15.61
C LEU A 237 -7.13 9.26 -14.98
N ASP A 238 -7.19 10.01 -13.87
CA ASP A 238 -8.43 10.38 -13.18
C ASP A 238 -8.50 11.85 -12.74
N GLN A 239 -7.51 12.66 -13.11
CA GLN A 239 -7.40 14.07 -12.76
C GLN A 239 -7.29 14.33 -11.25
N THR A 240 -6.97 13.31 -10.44
CA THR A 240 -6.71 13.51 -9.01
C THR A 240 -5.39 14.24 -8.79
N GLU A 241 -5.35 15.01 -7.71
CA GLU A 241 -4.20 15.83 -7.35
C GLU A 241 -3.56 15.26 -6.08
N HIS A 242 -2.24 15.28 -6.01
CA HIS A 242 -1.45 14.79 -4.87
C HIS A 242 -0.33 15.76 -4.56
N ILE A 243 0.24 15.65 -3.35
CA ILE A 243 1.36 16.51 -2.96
C ILE A 243 2.50 15.68 -2.38
N ALA A 244 3.73 16.10 -2.64
CA ALA A 244 4.89 15.69 -1.88
C ALA A 244 5.42 16.88 -1.06
N ILE A 245 5.61 16.67 0.24
CA ILE A 245 6.18 17.64 1.18
C ILE A 245 7.66 17.27 1.33
N VAL A 246 8.53 18.14 0.84
CA VAL A 246 9.95 17.85 0.60
C VAL A 246 10.84 18.71 1.49
N LYS A 247 11.82 18.07 2.14
CA LYS A 247 12.91 18.70 2.89
C LYS A 247 14.24 18.37 2.23
N GLY A 248 15.10 19.38 2.14
CA GLY A 248 16.39 19.28 1.45
C GLY A 248 16.27 19.52 -0.06
N ASP A 249 17.38 19.38 -0.76
CA ASP A 249 17.46 19.56 -2.22
C ASP A 249 17.27 18.22 -2.93
N PRO A 250 16.24 18.06 -3.80
CA PRO A 250 16.05 16.85 -4.61
C PRO A 250 17.26 16.45 -5.46
N ALA A 251 18.14 17.40 -5.82
CA ALA A 251 19.37 17.09 -6.53
C ALA A 251 20.31 16.15 -5.76
N LEU A 252 20.15 16.08 -4.43
CA LEU A 252 20.95 15.22 -3.54
C LEU A 252 20.28 13.86 -3.23
N PHE A 253 19.10 13.58 -3.80
CA PHE A 253 18.33 12.38 -3.47
C PHE A 253 18.85 11.10 -4.14
N ASP A 254 19.58 11.22 -5.25
CA ASP A 254 20.12 10.06 -5.96
C ASP A 254 21.35 9.47 -5.22
N ASP A 255 22.10 10.31 -4.50
CA ASP A 255 23.39 9.97 -3.91
C ASP A 255 23.31 9.37 -2.50
N GLN A 256 22.14 9.39 -1.84
CA GLN A 256 22.01 8.93 -0.46
C GLN A 256 20.60 8.43 -0.10
N PRO A 257 20.46 7.58 0.94
CA PRO A 257 19.16 7.16 1.45
C PRO A 257 18.28 8.32 1.95
N VAL A 258 17.11 8.49 1.35
CA VAL A 258 16.15 9.55 1.69
C VAL A 258 15.09 9.04 2.68
N MET A 259 14.77 9.82 3.71
CA MET A 259 13.70 9.49 4.64
C MET A 259 12.34 9.72 4.00
N VAL A 260 11.54 8.66 3.81
CA VAL A 260 10.26 8.74 3.08
C VAL A 260 9.10 8.29 3.94
N ARG A 261 8.01 9.04 3.90
CA ARG A 261 6.72 8.65 4.46
C ARG A 261 5.65 8.58 3.37
N MET A 262 5.12 7.38 3.14
CA MET A 262 3.92 7.17 2.34
C MET A 262 2.66 7.37 3.21
N HIS A 263 2.01 8.51 3.03
CA HIS A 263 0.80 8.90 3.78
C HIS A 263 -0.44 8.90 2.88
N SER A 264 -1.48 8.21 3.32
CA SER A 264 -2.80 8.25 2.67
C SER A 264 -3.64 9.29 3.40
N GLU A 265 -4.29 10.17 2.64
CA GLU A 265 -5.20 11.19 3.16
C GLU A 265 -6.21 10.61 4.13
N CYS A 266 -6.41 11.34 5.23
CA CYS A 266 -7.43 11.06 6.21
C CYS A 266 -8.03 12.38 6.65
N LEU A 267 -9.07 12.87 5.96
CA LEU A 267 -9.72 14.15 6.26
C LEU A 267 -10.15 14.21 7.73
N THR A 268 -10.79 13.15 8.23
CA THR A 268 -11.26 13.09 9.61
C THR A 268 -10.12 13.16 10.62
N GLY A 269 -8.98 12.54 10.35
CA GLY A 269 -7.81 12.58 11.21
C GLY A 269 -7.00 13.85 11.01
N ASP A 270 -6.38 13.98 9.84
CA ASP A 270 -5.42 15.01 9.47
C ASP A 270 -6.02 16.42 9.66
N ALA A 271 -7.18 16.70 9.06
CA ALA A 271 -7.79 18.03 9.07
C ALA A 271 -8.71 18.27 10.28
N LEU A 272 -9.58 17.30 10.63
CA LEU A 272 -10.62 17.51 11.66
C LEU A 272 -10.24 17.05 13.08
N GLY A 273 -9.22 16.20 13.23
CA GLY A 273 -8.69 15.83 14.54
C GLY A 273 -9.41 14.70 15.23
N SER A 274 -9.98 13.80 14.45
CA SER A 274 -10.59 12.58 14.96
C SER A 274 -9.61 11.80 15.84
N LEU A 275 -10.06 11.50 17.06
CA LEU A 275 -9.33 10.64 18.01
C LEU A 275 -9.51 9.15 17.72
N ARG A 276 -10.44 8.77 16.83
CA ARG A 276 -10.70 7.37 16.42
C ARG A 276 -9.58 6.75 15.57
N CYS A 277 -8.66 7.57 15.07
CA CYS A 277 -7.54 7.12 14.25
C CYS A 277 -6.26 7.84 14.66
N ASP A 278 -5.13 7.28 14.25
CA ASP A 278 -3.79 7.79 14.54
C ASP A 278 -3.20 8.62 13.39
N CYS A 279 -3.94 8.81 12.28
CA CYS A 279 -3.41 9.38 11.03
C CYS A 279 -2.76 10.76 11.20
N ARG A 280 -3.40 11.66 11.95
CA ARG A 280 -2.86 13.00 12.22
C ARG A 280 -1.51 12.91 12.92
N GLN A 281 -1.45 12.18 14.03
CA GLN A 281 -0.24 12.04 14.82
C GLN A 281 0.88 11.37 13.99
N GLN A 282 0.54 10.41 13.13
CA GLN A 282 1.47 9.80 12.17
C GLN A 282 2.07 10.88 11.23
N LEU A 283 1.21 11.69 10.60
CA LEU A 283 1.64 12.73 9.67
C LEU A 283 2.54 13.77 10.35
N GLN A 284 2.10 14.28 11.50
CA GLN A 284 2.83 15.30 12.25
C GLN A 284 4.19 14.78 12.72
N SER A 285 4.25 13.54 13.20
CA SER A 285 5.50 12.93 13.65
C SER A 285 6.46 12.69 12.48
N ALA A 286 5.96 12.23 11.33
CA ALA A 286 6.79 12.08 10.14
C ALA A 286 7.37 13.41 9.64
N LEU A 287 6.58 14.49 9.65
CA LEU A 287 7.07 15.83 9.31
C LEU A 287 8.18 16.31 10.25
N LYS A 288 8.01 16.11 11.57
CA LYS A 288 9.04 16.45 12.56
C LYS A 288 10.32 15.61 12.39
N MET A 289 10.17 14.31 12.13
CA MET A 289 11.30 13.40 11.88
C MET A 289 12.11 13.86 10.66
N ILE A 290 11.42 14.20 9.57
CA ILE A 290 12.04 14.67 8.33
C ILE A 290 12.69 16.04 8.52
N GLU A 291 12.04 16.98 9.23
CA GLU A 291 12.63 18.27 9.57
C GLU A 291 13.96 18.10 10.32
N ASN A 292 13.96 17.28 11.38
CA ASN A 292 15.13 17.01 12.19
C ASN A 292 16.24 16.28 11.39
N ASN A 293 15.87 15.44 10.43
CA ASN A 293 16.83 14.76 9.58
C ASN A 293 17.43 15.67 8.50
N GLY A 294 16.70 16.71 8.08
CA GLY A 294 17.15 17.68 7.07
C GLY A 294 17.01 17.22 5.62
N LEU A 295 16.67 15.95 5.37
CA LEU A 295 16.48 15.36 4.05
C LEU A 295 15.33 14.36 4.07
N GLY A 296 14.26 14.60 3.29
CA GLY A 296 13.17 13.63 3.25
C GLY A 296 11.92 14.09 2.52
N VAL A 297 10.98 13.14 2.35
CA VAL A 297 9.75 13.33 1.59
C VAL A 297 8.56 12.71 2.33
N VAL A 298 7.51 13.49 2.57
CA VAL A 298 6.18 12.94 2.84
C VAL A 298 5.39 12.95 1.53
N VAL A 299 5.07 11.78 1.00
CA VAL A 299 4.13 11.66 -0.13
C VAL A 299 2.73 11.58 0.45
N TYR A 300 1.91 12.60 0.18
CA TYR A 300 0.53 12.70 0.65
C TYR A 300 -0.41 12.39 -0.52
N LEU A 301 -0.90 11.14 -0.54
CA LEU A 301 -1.81 10.65 -1.56
C LEU A 301 -3.25 10.91 -1.13
N ARG A 302 -4.02 11.61 -1.96
CA ARG A 302 -5.44 11.94 -1.73
C ARG A 302 -6.35 10.74 -1.99
N GLN A 303 -6.20 9.72 -1.14
CA GLN A 303 -6.89 8.43 -1.21
C GLN A 303 -7.54 8.04 0.13
N GLU A 304 -8.60 8.78 0.47
CA GLU A 304 -9.35 8.60 1.71
C GLU A 304 -9.88 7.16 1.92
N GLY A 305 -9.92 6.73 3.17
CA GLY A 305 -10.49 5.44 3.57
C GLY A 305 -9.73 4.22 3.06
N ARG A 306 -8.44 4.36 2.70
CA ARG A 306 -7.67 3.34 1.96
C ARG A 306 -8.20 3.09 0.54
N GLY A 307 -8.75 4.12 -0.10
CA GLY A 307 -9.25 4.06 -1.48
C GLY A 307 -10.76 3.87 -1.62
N ILE A 308 -11.48 3.53 -0.54
CA ILE A 308 -12.96 3.39 -0.59
C ILE A 308 -13.70 4.73 -0.58
N GLY A 309 -12.99 5.83 -0.29
CA GLY A 309 -13.55 7.18 -0.22
C GLY A 309 -14.20 7.54 1.12
N LEU A 310 -14.44 8.83 1.31
CA LEU A 310 -14.90 9.41 2.58
C LEU A 310 -16.25 8.85 3.05
N ILE A 311 -17.24 8.75 2.15
CA ILE A 311 -18.59 8.30 2.51
C ILE A 311 -18.55 6.86 3.01
N ASN A 312 -17.84 5.96 2.34
CA ASN A 312 -17.78 4.55 2.73
C ASN A 312 -16.99 4.36 4.03
N LYS A 313 -15.95 5.16 4.26
CA LYS A 313 -15.28 5.22 5.56
C LYS A 313 -16.24 5.61 6.69
N LEU A 314 -17.09 6.62 6.48
CA LEU A 314 -18.08 7.03 7.49
C LEU A 314 -19.15 5.95 7.71
N LYS A 315 -19.58 5.24 6.65
CA LYS A 315 -20.45 4.06 6.80
C LYS A 315 -19.78 2.97 7.65
N ALA A 316 -18.48 2.73 7.45
CA ALA A 316 -17.72 1.77 8.27
C ALA A 316 -17.68 2.22 9.74
N TYR A 317 -17.56 3.52 10.02
CA TYR A 317 -17.67 4.05 11.38
C TYR A 317 -19.04 3.78 11.99
N SER A 318 -20.13 3.98 11.25
CA SER A 318 -21.48 3.66 11.75
C SER A 318 -21.64 2.17 12.07
N LEU A 319 -20.98 1.28 11.32
CA LEU A 319 -20.95 -0.16 11.62
C LEU A 319 -20.07 -0.48 12.84
N GLN A 320 -18.99 0.27 13.06
CA GLN A 320 -18.16 0.12 14.27
C GLN A 320 -18.89 0.62 15.52
N ASP A 321 -19.69 1.68 15.40
CA ASP A 321 -20.51 2.21 16.50
C ASP A 321 -21.53 1.18 17.03
N ILE A 322 -21.88 0.18 16.22
CA ILE A 322 -22.75 -0.94 16.61
C ILE A 322 -21.97 -2.22 16.97
N GLY A 323 -20.64 -2.13 17.11
CA GLY A 323 -19.78 -3.17 17.69
C GLY A 323 -18.94 -4.01 16.73
N LEU A 324 -18.97 -3.75 15.41
CA LEU A 324 -18.10 -4.46 14.46
C LEU A 324 -16.67 -3.92 14.52
N ASP A 325 -15.68 -4.78 14.27
CA ASP A 325 -14.31 -4.30 14.10
C ASP A 325 -14.09 -3.65 12.71
N THR A 326 -12.93 -3.01 12.51
CA THR A 326 -12.65 -2.28 11.24
C THR A 326 -12.57 -3.19 10.02
N VAL A 327 -12.13 -4.44 10.17
CA VAL A 327 -12.05 -5.40 9.08
C VAL A 327 -13.45 -5.92 8.75
N GLU A 328 -14.21 -6.34 9.77
CA GLU A 328 -15.58 -6.82 9.64
C GLU A 328 -16.51 -5.75 9.02
N ALA A 329 -16.34 -4.49 9.43
CA ALA A 329 -17.11 -3.38 8.88
C ALA A 329 -16.82 -3.17 7.37
N ASN A 330 -15.58 -3.35 6.92
CA ASN A 330 -15.23 -3.21 5.51
C ASN A 330 -15.68 -4.42 4.68
N GLU A 331 -15.53 -5.64 5.22
CA GLU A 331 -16.04 -6.87 4.59
C GLU A 331 -17.56 -6.79 4.41
N ARG A 332 -18.29 -6.31 5.42
CA ARG A 332 -19.74 -6.14 5.37
C ARG A 332 -20.19 -5.05 4.39
N LEU A 333 -19.33 -4.10 4.07
CA LEU A 333 -19.54 -3.10 3.03
C LEU A 333 -19.10 -3.60 1.63
N GLY A 334 -18.55 -4.80 1.53
CA GLY A 334 -18.13 -5.42 0.27
C GLY A 334 -16.81 -4.89 -0.31
N PHE A 335 -15.94 -4.31 0.52
CA PHE A 335 -14.66 -3.76 0.07
C PHE A 335 -13.47 -4.64 0.47
N PRO A 336 -12.44 -4.81 -0.40
CA PRO A 336 -11.17 -5.41 -0.02
C PRO A 336 -10.49 -4.66 1.14
N ALA A 337 -9.67 -5.35 1.92
CA ALA A 337 -9.02 -4.80 3.11
C ALA A 337 -8.04 -3.63 2.83
N ASP A 338 -7.54 -3.52 1.59
CA ASP A 338 -6.65 -2.46 1.11
C ASP A 338 -6.78 -2.28 -0.40
N LEU A 339 -7.18 -1.08 -0.86
CA LEU A 339 -7.30 -0.72 -2.28
C LEU A 339 -6.28 0.35 -2.70
N ARG A 340 -5.26 0.60 -1.89
CA ARG A 340 -4.33 1.72 -2.13
C ARG A 340 -3.45 1.46 -3.36
N ASP A 341 -3.39 2.46 -4.24
CA ASP A 341 -2.46 2.48 -5.36
C ASP A 341 -1.16 3.16 -4.92
N TYR A 342 -0.10 2.35 -4.80
CA TYR A 342 1.24 2.83 -4.46
C TYR A 342 2.06 3.25 -5.69
N GLY A 343 1.58 2.96 -6.91
CA GLY A 343 2.27 3.33 -8.15
C GLY A 343 2.34 4.83 -8.35
N MET A 344 1.29 5.56 -7.95
CA MET A 344 1.31 7.03 -7.96
C MET A 344 2.44 7.57 -7.07
N GLY A 345 2.53 7.04 -5.84
CA GLY A 345 3.56 7.45 -4.90
C GLY A 345 4.97 7.15 -5.37
N ALA A 346 5.15 6.00 -6.02
CA ALA A 346 6.43 5.62 -6.60
C ALA A 346 6.83 6.54 -7.78
N GLN A 347 5.90 6.93 -8.66
CA GLN A 347 6.18 7.90 -9.73
C GLN A 347 6.55 9.28 -9.20
N MET A 348 5.89 9.74 -8.12
CA MET A 348 6.25 11.00 -7.45
C MET A 348 7.67 10.94 -6.86
N LEU A 349 8.05 9.82 -6.23
CA LEU A 349 9.40 9.65 -5.69
C LEU A 349 10.46 9.57 -6.80
N ASN A 350 10.15 8.90 -7.92
CA ASN A 350 11.02 8.85 -9.09
C ASN A 350 11.19 10.23 -9.74
N ASP A 351 10.13 11.07 -9.79
CA ASP A 351 10.25 12.47 -10.27
C ASP A 351 11.17 13.31 -9.38
N LEU A 352 11.12 13.07 -8.07
CA LEU A 352 12.00 13.72 -7.09
C LEU A 352 13.44 13.17 -7.11
N GLY A 353 13.75 12.14 -7.90
CA GLY A 353 15.08 11.54 -7.97
C GLY A 353 15.41 10.61 -6.81
N VAL A 354 14.42 10.18 -6.02
CA VAL A 354 14.64 9.22 -4.92
C VAL A 354 14.89 7.83 -5.50
N ARG A 355 15.97 7.17 -5.06
CA ARG A 355 16.19 5.73 -5.34
C ARG A 355 16.27 4.89 -4.08
N ASN A 356 17.03 5.35 -3.09
CA ASN A 356 17.23 4.65 -1.82
C ASN A 356 16.33 5.25 -0.74
N ILE A 357 15.54 4.41 -0.07
CA ILE A 357 14.49 4.82 0.85
C ILE A 357 14.75 4.31 2.26
N ARG A 358 14.73 5.24 3.23
CA ARG A 358 14.52 4.96 4.65
C ARG A 358 13.03 5.14 4.97
N LEU A 359 12.27 4.04 4.94
CA LEU A 359 10.80 4.10 4.93
C LEU A 359 10.24 4.26 6.35
N ILE A 360 9.55 5.37 6.60
CA ILE A 360 8.83 5.64 7.85
C ILE A 360 7.51 4.83 7.90
N THR A 361 7.53 3.63 8.49
CA THR A 361 6.34 2.75 8.57
C THR A 361 6.34 1.75 9.73
N ASN A 362 5.17 1.60 10.36
CA ASN A 362 4.89 0.51 11.32
C ASN A 362 4.31 -0.75 10.66
N ASN A 363 4.00 -0.71 9.36
CA ASN A 363 3.43 -1.86 8.65
C ASN A 363 4.50 -2.55 7.77
N PRO A 364 4.80 -3.84 7.99
CA PRO A 364 5.78 -4.59 7.20
C PRO A 364 5.29 -4.91 5.77
N ARG A 365 3.98 -5.05 5.55
CA ARG A 365 3.40 -5.33 4.22
C ARG A 365 3.55 -4.15 3.24
N LYS A 366 3.74 -2.92 3.73
CA LYS A 366 3.99 -1.74 2.87
C LYS A 366 5.28 -1.82 2.04
N ILE A 367 6.18 -2.76 2.35
CA ILE A 367 7.49 -2.90 1.71
C ILE A 367 7.39 -3.52 0.29
N ALA A 368 6.41 -4.38 0.04
CA ALA A 368 6.31 -5.11 -1.23
C ALA A 368 5.91 -4.21 -2.41
N GLY A 369 5.06 -3.21 -2.19
CA GLY A 369 4.48 -2.38 -3.25
C GLY A 369 5.43 -1.38 -3.93
N LEU A 370 6.63 -1.12 -3.37
CA LEU A 370 7.57 -0.11 -3.89
C LEU A 370 8.74 -0.71 -4.70
N LYS A 371 9.07 -2.00 -4.51
CA LYS A 371 10.25 -2.63 -5.14
C LYS A 371 10.21 -2.66 -6.67
N GLY A 372 9.02 -2.67 -7.27
CA GLY A 372 8.85 -2.72 -8.74
C GLY A 372 9.24 -1.45 -9.49
N TYR A 373 9.51 -0.34 -8.79
CA TYR A 373 9.63 1.00 -9.39
C TYR A 373 11.06 1.52 -9.49
N GLY A 374 12.06 0.68 -9.27
CA GLY A 374 13.46 1.14 -9.14
C GLY A 374 13.74 1.85 -7.81
N LEU A 375 12.84 1.67 -6.83
CA LEU A 375 12.98 2.18 -5.46
C LEU A 375 13.45 1.04 -4.55
N GLU A 376 14.58 1.25 -3.88
CA GLU A 376 15.16 0.31 -2.93
C GLU A 376 14.89 0.77 -1.50
N ILE A 377 14.28 -0.09 -0.67
CA ILE A 377 14.09 0.19 0.75
C ILE A 377 15.32 -0.33 1.49
N VAL A 378 16.21 0.58 1.89
CA VAL A 378 17.47 0.27 2.58
C VAL A 378 17.33 0.24 4.09
N GLU A 379 16.33 0.93 4.64
CA GLU A 379 16.06 0.96 6.08
C GLU A 379 14.56 1.13 6.33
N ARG A 380 14.08 0.53 7.42
CA ARG A 380 12.75 0.79 7.95
C ARG A 380 12.85 1.60 9.23
N VAL A 381 12.25 2.78 9.23
CA VAL A 381 12.21 3.67 10.38
C VAL A 381 10.84 3.55 11.05
N PRO A 382 10.74 3.12 12.32
CA PRO A 382 9.47 3.00 13.01
C PRO A 382 8.86 4.38 13.29
N LEU A 383 7.54 4.47 13.23
CA LEU A 383 6.72 5.65 13.49
C LEU A 383 5.74 5.34 14.62
N LEU A 384 6.25 5.20 15.82
CA LEU A 384 5.44 4.80 16.98
C LEU A 384 4.60 5.99 17.41
N ILE A 385 3.28 5.80 17.37
CA ILE A 385 2.26 6.78 17.74
C ILE A 385 1.48 6.22 18.91
N GLU A 386 1.21 7.09 19.87
CA GLU A 386 0.50 6.79 21.11
C GLU A 386 -0.92 6.29 20.86
N ALA A 387 -1.32 5.27 21.63
CA ALA A 387 -2.72 4.89 21.75
C ALA A 387 -3.44 5.85 22.70
N ASN A 388 -4.69 6.20 22.37
CA ASN A 388 -5.62 6.89 23.25
C ASN A 388 -6.86 6.00 23.48
N ASP A 389 -7.75 6.43 24.38
CA ASP A 389 -8.93 5.65 24.77
C ASP A 389 -9.87 5.32 23.58
N TYR A 390 -9.86 6.12 22.52
CA TYR A 390 -10.70 5.95 21.33
C TYR A 390 -10.06 5.09 20.24
N ASN A 391 -8.74 4.98 20.17
CA ASN A 391 -8.04 4.27 19.09
C ASN A 391 -7.26 3.03 19.55
N SER A 392 -7.20 2.75 20.86
CA SER A 392 -6.50 1.59 21.43
C SER A 392 -6.91 0.27 20.76
N ASN A 393 -8.22 0.00 20.68
CA ASN A 393 -8.77 -1.18 20.00
C ASN A 393 -8.42 -1.21 18.51
N TYR A 394 -8.50 -0.07 17.83
CA TYR A 394 -8.15 0.05 16.41
C TYR A 394 -6.65 -0.24 16.15
N LEU A 395 -5.76 0.24 17.02
CA LEU A 395 -4.32 -0.02 16.94
C LEU A 395 -4.00 -1.48 17.28
N ALA A 396 -4.69 -2.06 18.27
CA ALA A 396 -4.57 -3.47 18.61
C ALA A 396 -4.97 -4.37 17.42
N THR A 397 -6.11 -4.10 16.76
CA THR A 397 -6.52 -4.83 15.55
C THR A 397 -5.49 -4.70 14.43
N LYS A 398 -4.87 -3.53 14.25
CA LYS A 398 -3.77 -3.35 13.28
C LYS A 398 -2.52 -4.17 13.64
N ALA A 399 -2.16 -4.24 14.91
CA ALA A 399 -1.03 -5.03 15.37
C ALA A 399 -1.28 -6.53 15.11
N GLU A 400 -2.41 -7.04 15.58
CA GLU A 400 -2.78 -8.45 15.53
C GLU A 400 -3.05 -8.94 14.10
N LYS A 401 -3.90 -8.24 13.34
CA LYS A 401 -4.34 -8.69 12.00
C LYS A 401 -3.43 -8.23 10.87
N LEU A 402 -2.68 -7.14 11.04
CA LEU A 402 -1.88 -6.51 9.96
C LEU A 402 -0.38 -6.44 10.26
N GLY A 403 0.07 -7.04 11.37
CA GLY A 403 1.49 -7.17 11.73
C GLY A 403 2.18 -5.85 12.03
N HIS A 404 1.44 -4.85 12.53
CA HIS A 404 2.05 -3.56 12.90
C HIS A 404 3.01 -3.69 14.10
N LEU A 405 4.15 -3.00 14.06
CA LEU A 405 5.11 -2.91 15.17
C LEU A 405 4.53 -2.04 16.30
N PHE A 406 3.89 -2.65 17.28
CA PHE A 406 3.47 -2.05 18.55
C PHE A 406 3.94 -2.96 19.69
N LEU A 407 4.07 -2.43 20.92
CA LEU A 407 4.35 -3.27 22.07
C LEU A 407 3.22 -4.29 22.28
N GLN A 408 3.57 -5.56 22.26
CA GLN A 408 2.68 -6.68 22.57
C GLN A 408 2.98 -7.30 23.93
N THR A 409 4.17 -7.05 24.47
CA THR A 409 4.57 -7.40 25.83
C THR A 409 5.19 -6.18 26.48
N TYR A 410 4.64 -5.75 27.62
CA TYR A 410 5.12 -4.61 28.40
C TYR A 410 6.01 -5.13 29.53
N LEU A 411 7.16 -4.51 29.75
CA LEU A 411 8.09 -4.93 30.81
C LEU A 411 8.26 -3.86 31.87
N VAL A 412 8.42 -2.60 31.47
CA VAL A 412 8.56 -1.47 32.41
C VAL A 412 8.00 -0.19 31.80
N THR A 413 7.33 0.62 32.63
CA THR A 413 7.01 2.01 32.33
C THR A 413 8.00 2.90 33.04
N ILE A 414 8.59 3.86 32.35
CA ILE A 414 9.55 4.82 32.87
C ILE A 414 8.99 6.23 32.69
N ALA A 415 9.02 7.04 33.72
CA ALA A 415 8.65 8.44 33.71
C ALA A 415 9.86 9.30 34.10
N LEU A 416 10.20 10.28 33.26
CA LEU A 416 11.38 11.12 33.41
C LEU A 416 10.99 12.59 33.55
N SER A 417 11.64 13.26 34.49
CA SER A 417 11.61 14.71 34.67
C SER A 417 13.05 15.27 34.63
N TRP A 418 13.21 16.43 34.02
CA TRP A 418 14.49 17.12 33.83
C TRP A 418 14.52 18.41 34.63
N GLU A 419 15.73 18.87 34.98
CA GLU A 419 15.94 20.12 35.72
C GLU A 419 15.31 21.34 35.00
N GLU A 420 15.32 21.37 33.66
CA GLU A 420 14.53 22.31 32.86
C GLU A 420 13.14 21.74 32.55
N ASN A 421 12.10 22.30 33.16
CA ASN A 421 10.71 21.88 32.93
C ASN A 421 9.79 23.07 32.57
N PRO A 422 9.15 23.09 31.37
CA PRO A 422 9.19 22.06 30.33
C PRO A 422 10.40 22.21 29.37
N PRO A 423 10.98 21.09 28.89
CA PRO A 423 12.02 21.14 27.86
C PRO A 423 11.46 21.70 26.54
N SER A 424 12.31 22.31 25.72
CA SER A 424 11.91 22.68 24.36
C SER A 424 11.50 21.44 23.55
N ILE A 425 10.61 21.61 22.56
CA ILE A 425 10.13 20.50 21.71
C ILE A 425 11.30 19.74 21.07
N SER A 426 12.37 20.45 20.68
CA SER A 426 13.56 19.86 20.08
C SER A 426 14.37 19.03 21.10
N GLN A 427 14.58 19.54 22.31
CA GLN A 427 15.25 18.82 23.39
C GLN A 427 14.48 17.56 23.82
N ARG A 428 13.15 17.66 23.99
CA ARG A 428 12.30 16.49 24.30
C ARG A 428 12.47 15.40 23.25
N TYR A 429 12.42 15.77 21.96
CA TYR A 429 12.58 14.81 20.88
C TYR A 429 13.97 14.17 20.87
N HIS A 430 15.03 14.96 21.11
CA HIS A 430 16.39 14.46 21.20
C HIS A 430 16.54 13.43 22.34
N GLN A 431 15.97 13.72 23.52
CA GLN A 431 15.98 12.82 24.67
C GLN A 431 15.19 11.52 24.40
N LEU A 432 14.02 11.63 23.77
CA LEU A 432 13.24 10.47 23.36
C LEU A 432 14.01 9.59 22.36
N GLU A 433 14.72 10.19 21.40
CA GLU A 433 15.52 9.43 20.44
C GLU A 433 16.73 8.77 21.11
N LYS A 434 17.37 9.43 22.10
CA LYS A 434 18.41 8.82 22.93
C LYS A 434 17.90 7.58 23.67
N LEU A 435 16.71 7.65 24.27
CA LEU A 435 16.06 6.48 24.88
C LEU A 435 15.73 5.39 23.86
N ARG A 436 15.27 5.75 22.65
CA ARG A 436 15.00 4.77 21.58
C ARG A 436 16.27 4.05 21.13
N GLN A 437 17.38 4.77 20.97
CA GLN A 437 18.68 4.19 20.66
C GLN A 437 19.13 3.23 21.75
N LEU A 438 19.01 3.64 23.01
CA LEU A 438 19.34 2.81 24.17
C LEU A 438 18.47 1.54 24.23
N SER A 439 17.17 1.67 23.99
CA SER A 439 16.23 0.55 23.96
C SER A 439 16.59 -0.45 22.86
N ARG A 440 16.83 0.05 21.63
CA ARG A 440 17.23 -0.79 20.48
C ARG A 440 18.56 -1.49 20.70
N ALA A 441 19.54 -0.81 21.29
CA ALA A 441 20.84 -1.39 21.63
C ALA A 441 20.72 -2.59 22.59
N ASN A 442 19.63 -2.64 23.37
CA ASN A 442 19.32 -3.75 24.27
C ASN A 442 18.10 -4.58 23.81
N GLN A 443 17.76 -4.55 22.51
CA GLN A 443 16.71 -5.36 21.89
C GLN A 443 15.29 -5.15 22.46
N LEU A 444 15.02 -3.96 23.00
CA LEU A 444 13.68 -3.54 23.43
C LEU A 444 13.09 -2.52 22.46
N SER A 445 11.76 -2.56 22.35
CA SER A 445 10.96 -1.51 21.72
C SER A 445 10.53 -0.50 22.78
N LEU A 446 10.47 0.78 22.39
CA LEU A 446 10.03 1.88 23.23
C LEU A 446 8.76 2.49 22.66
N GLN A 447 7.73 2.63 23.47
CA GLN A 447 6.48 3.30 23.12
C GLN A 447 6.22 4.45 24.10
N GLU A 448 5.94 5.66 23.61
CA GLU A 448 5.56 6.79 24.46
C GLU A 448 4.16 6.58 25.06
N GLU A 449 3.93 7.13 26.26
CA GLU A 449 2.70 6.99 27.03
C GLU A 449 2.18 8.38 27.45
N THR A 450 0.94 8.68 27.09
CA THR A 450 0.32 10.00 27.32
C THR A 450 -1.12 9.92 27.79
N ARG A 451 -1.64 8.72 28.07
CA ARG A 451 -2.99 8.56 28.61
C ARG A 451 -3.14 9.39 29.89
N PRO A 452 -4.31 10.00 30.12
CA PRO A 452 -4.57 10.80 31.31
C PRO A 452 -4.23 10.07 32.62
N VAL A 453 -4.44 8.75 32.66
CA VAL A 453 -4.08 7.90 33.81
C VAL A 453 -2.58 7.92 34.10
N ALA A 454 -1.73 7.76 33.09
CA ALA A 454 -0.27 7.78 33.26
C ALA A 454 0.23 9.17 33.66
N ASN A 455 -0.31 10.21 33.03
CA ASN A 455 0.00 11.59 33.37
C ASN A 455 -0.41 11.94 34.81
N ALA A 456 -1.55 11.46 35.27
CA ALA A 456 -1.97 11.61 36.66
C ALA A 456 -1.09 10.79 37.61
N LEU A 457 -0.67 9.59 37.16
CA LEU A 457 0.09 8.66 37.98
C LEU A 457 1.54 9.11 38.20
N PHE A 458 2.19 9.72 37.22
CA PHE A 458 3.60 10.15 37.32
C PHE A 458 3.74 11.66 37.49
N ASP A 459 2.80 12.29 38.19
CA ASP A 459 2.78 13.73 38.50
C ASP A 459 3.09 14.62 37.28
N ARG A 460 2.52 14.28 36.12
CA ARG A 460 2.74 14.96 34.82
C ARG A 460 4.21 15.04 34.41
N ALA A 461 4.97 13.97 34.64
CA ALA A 461 6.32 13.82 34.11
C ALA A 461 6.36 14.21 32.61
N PRO A 462 7.30 15.07 32.19
CA PRO A 462 7.38 15.51 30.81
C PRO A 462 7.46 14.36 29.81
N LEU A 463 8.11 13.25 30.14
CA LEU A 463 8.17 12.07 29.29
C LEU A 463 7.81 10.81 30.06
N ILE A 464 6.88 10.03 29.52
CA ILE A 464 6.53 8.70 30.03
C ILE A 464 6.62 7.73 28.85
N VAL A 465 7.28 6.59 29.06
CA VAL A 465 7.51 5.58 28.03
C VAL A 465 7.33 4.18 28.59
N HIS A 466 6.83 3.26 27.76
CA HIS A 466 6.88 1.83 27.98
C HIS A 466 8.06 1.23 27.24
N LEU A 467 8.74 0.29 27.88
CA LEU A 467 9.71 -0.59 27.26
C LEU A 467 9.17 -2.02 27.25
N GLY A 468 9.40 -2.71 26.14
CA GLY A 468 8.93 -4.08 25.98
C GLY A 468 9.28 -4.69 24.63
N LEU A 469 8.48 -5.67 24.22
CA LEU A 469 8.69 -6.43 22.98
C LEU A 469 7.52 -6.25 22.02
N ASP A 470 7.81 -6.32 20.73
CA ASP A 470 6.83 -6.26 19.62
C ASP A 470 6.18 -7.62 19.31
N ILE A 471 6.49 -8.63 20.12
CA ILE A 471 5.95 -9.99 20.04
C ILE A 471 5.22 -10.33 21.34
N ARG A 472 4.06 -10.97 21.24
CA ARG A 472 3.35 -11.53 22.39
C ARG A 472 4.08 -12.77 22.89
N GLN A 473 5.11 -12.57 23.70
CA GLN A 473 5.75 -13.69 24.41
C GLN A 473 4.91 -14.05 25.63
N GLY A 474 4.78 -15.35 25.91
CA GLY A 474 4.23 -15.87 27.17
C GLY A 474 5.22 -15.64 28.32
N VAL A 475 5.59 -14.38 28.57
CA VAL A 475 6.40 -13.99 29.70
C VAL A 475 5.65 -14.40 30.96
N SER A 476 6.33 -15.11 31.87
CA SER A 476 5.68 -15.50 33.12
C SER A 476 5.32 -14.24 33.90
N SER A 477 4.14 -14.20 34.51
CA SER A 477 3.65 -13.01 35.24
C SER A 477 4.49 -12.61 36.46
N ASN A 478 5.56 -13.35 36.75
CA ASN A 478 6.50 -13.16 37.83
C ASN A 478 7.96 -13.09 37.36
N TRP A 479 8.22 -12.85 36.07
CA TRP A 479 9.57 -12.80 35.50
C TRP A 479 10.52 -11.86 36.26
N TYR A 480 10.00 -10.73 36.73
CA TYR A 480 10.71 -9.70 37.49
C TYR A 480 11.14 -10.14 38.90
N LYS A 481 10.65 -11.29 39.38
CA LYS A 481 11.06 -11.86 40.69
C LYS A 481 12.35 -12.67 40.61
N ASN A 482 12.85 -12.97 39.41
CA ASN A 482 14.11 -13.67 39.21
C ASN A 482 15.23 -12.64 38.92
N PRO A 483 16.17 -12.42 39.85
CA PRO A 483 17.27 -11.47 39.67
C PRO A 483 18.13 -11.73 38.42
N SER A 484 18.21 -12.99 37.99
CA SER A 484 19.00 -13.39 36.82
C SER A 484 18.17 -13.41 35.52
N HIS A 485 16.93 -12.90 35.53
CA HIS A 485 16.10 -12.88 34.33
C HIS A 485 16.68 -11.90 33.29
N PRO A 486 16.83 -12.30 32.01
CA PRO A 486 17.43 -11.45 30.98
C PRO A 486 16.78 -10.06 30.87
N TYR A 487 15.45 -9.98 30.95
CA TYR A 487 14.73 -8.71 30.91
C TYR A 487 15.01 -7.81 32.11
N LEU A 488 15.19 -8.38 33.29
CA LEU A 488 15.49 -7.60 34.47
C LEU A 488 16.91 -7.01 34.38
N LEU A 489 17.88 -7.80 33.90
CA LEU A 489 19.26 -7.33 33.67
C LEU A 489 19.32 -6.21 32.62
N VAL A 490 18.51 -6.32 31.55
CA VAL A 490 18.41 -5.27 30.53
C VAL A 490 17.76 -4.00 31.07
N ILE A 491 16.66 -4.14 31.83
CA ILE A 491 15.96 -3.00 32.44
C ILE A 491 16.86 -2.30 33.44
N ASP A 492 17.54 -3.06 34.30
CA ASP A 492 18.53 -2.54 35.25
C ASP A 492 19.59 -1.68 34.57
N LYS A 493 20.19 -2.21 33.49
CA LYS A 493 21.16 -1.46 32.69
C LYS A 493 20.57 -0.17 32.11
N ILE A 494 19.37 -0.21 31.53
CA ILE A 494 18.73 0.97 30.95
C ILE A 494 18.42 2.01 32.03
N LEU A 495 17.88 1.59 33.18
CA LEU A 495 17.56 2.47 34.28
C LEU A 495 18.82 3.14 34.86
N ASN A 496 19.92 2.40 35.01
CA ASN A 496 21.22 2.95 35.40
C ASN A 496 21.74 3.96 34.38
N ASP A 497 21.75 3.61 33.10
CA ASP A 497 22.23 4.48 32.03
C ASP A 497 21.43 5.80 31.99
N VAL A 498 20.11 5.76 32.21
CA VAL A 498 19.25 6.94 32.23
C VAL A 498 19.42 7.74 33.53
N LYS A 499 19.56 7.08 34.69
CA LYS A 499 19.82 7.72 35.98
C LYS A 499 21.08 8.60 35.93
N ASP A 500 22.09 8.17 35.19
CA ASP A 500 23.37 8.86 35.07
C ASP A 500 23.37 9.99 34.03
N TRP A 501 22.26 10.26 33.36
CA TRP A 501 22.15 11.45 32.50
C TRP A 501 22.23 12.71 33.36
N SER A 502 23.09 13.65 32.97
CA SER A 502 23.34 14.88 33.73
C SER A 502 22.09 15.73 33.90
N GLU A 503 21.11 15.63 33.00
CA GLU A 503 19.93 16.50 32.99
C GLU A 503 18.72 15.93 33.75
N ILE A 504 18.78 14.68 34.24
CA ILE A 504 17.65 14.03 34.92
C ILE A 504 17.55 14.51 36.37
N GLU A 505 16.41 15.11 36.70
CA GLU A 505 16.03 15.50 38.07
C GLU A 505 15.36 14.32 38.79
N ARG A 506 14.39 13.68 38.11
CA ARG A 506 13.59 12.61 38.67
C ARG A 506 13.36 11.51 37.65
N LEU A 507 13.58 10.27 38.07
CA LEU A 507 13.28 9.06 37.32
C LEU A 507 12.32 8.22 38.16
N GLU A 508 11.17 7.89 37.60
CA GLU A 508 10.22 6.95 38.21
C GLU A 508 10.00 5.77 37.28
N PHE A 509 9.76 4.58 37.81
CA PHE A 509 9.39 3.43 37.00
C PHE A 509 8.39 2.49 37.68
N LEU A 510 7.66 1.74 36.86
CA LEU A 510 6.67 0.76 37.25
C LEU A 510 6.88 -0.52 36.43
N ILE A 511 7.11 -1.65 37.09
CA ILE A 511 7.27 -2.94 36.42
C ILE A 511 5.92 -3.50 35.97
N SER A 512 5.91 -4.13 34.80
CA SER A 512 4.78 -4.90 34.26
C SER A 512 5.05 -6.40 34.31
N ASP A 513 4.00 -7.20 34.44
CA ASP A 513 4.00 -8.65 34.35
C ASP A 513 3.92 -9.19 32.91
N GLY A 514 3.92 -8.31 31.91
CA GLY A 514 3.77 -8.63 30.49
C GLY A 514 2.60 -7.90 29.84
N ASP A 515 1.60 -7.51 30.64
CA ASP A 515 0.41 -6.78 30.20
C ASP A 515 0.57 -5.26 30.34
N ASP A 516 -0.29 -4.49 29.68
CA ASP A 516 -0.25 -3.02 29.76
C ASP A 516 -0.39 -2.55 31.22
N SER A 517 0.68 -1.94 31.75
CA SER A 517 0.80 -1.53 33.15
C SER A 517 -0.22 -0.46 33.56
N MET A 518 -0.86 0.21 32.61
CA MET A 518 -1.89 1.21 32.89
C MET A 518 -3.30 0.60 32.98
N THR A 519 -3.43 -0.71 32.77
CA THR A 519 -4.70 -1.44 32.92
C THR A 519 -4.76 -2.14 34.27
N GLY A 520 -5.95 -2.19 34.89
CA GLY A 520 -6.14 -2.88 36.17
C GLY A 520 -5.39 -2.26 37.36
N LEU A 521 -5.05 -0.97 37.29
CA LEU A 521 -4.37 -0.27 38.36
C LEU A 521 -5.19 -0.23 39.66
N GLN A 522 -4.51 -0.39 40.79
CA GLN A 522 -5.12 -0.17 42.11
C GLN A 522 -5.47 1.33 42.31
N MET A 523 -6.51 1.60 43.12
CA MET A 523 -7.00 2.97 43.39
C MET A 523 -5.91 3.92 43.92
N LYS A 524 -4.89 3.40 44.59
CA LYS A 524 -3.72 4.15 45.05
C LYS A 524 -2.51 3.22 45.03
N LEU A 525 -1.49 3.62 44.28
CA LEU A 525 -0.24 2.88 44.15
C LEU A 525 0.76 3.34 45.21
N ASP A 526 1.52 2.39 45.74
CA ASP A 526 2.60 2.68 46.66
C ASP A 526 3.80 3.27 45.88
N ARG A 527 4.50 4.23 46.50
CA ARG A 527 5.74 4.82 45.96
C ARG A 527 6.90 4.45 46.88
N GLN A 528 7.94 3.82 46.33
CA GLN A 528 9.16 3.48 47.04
C GLN A 528 10.32 4.35 46.53
N LYS A 529 10.94 5.12 47.43
CA LYS A 529 12.14 5.90 47.11
C LYS A 529 13.34 4.96 47.00
N MET A 530 14.13 5.14 45.94
CA MET A 530 15.36 4.39 45.69
C MET A 530 16.58 5.29 45.92
N SER A 531 17.58 4.72 46.56
CA SER A 531 18.93 5.28 46.72
C SER A 531 19.81 4.94 45.51
N ASP A 532 20.98 5.58 45.38
CA ASP A 532 21.96 5.23 44.35
C ASP A 532 22.44 3.77 44.46
N GLU A 533 22.53 3.22 45.68
CA GLU A 533 22.91 1.82 45.91
C GLU A 533 21.83 0.86 45.39
N ASP A 534 20.55 1.23 45.46
CA ASP A 534 19.43 0.38 45.01
C ASP A 534 19.38 0.20 43.47
N PHE A 535 20.06 1.07 42.70
CA PHE A 535 20.21 0.87 41.26
C PHE A 535 21.42 -0.02 40.91
N SER A 536 22.33 -0.26 41.85
CA SER A 536 23.42 -1.24 41.64
C SER A 536 22.95 -2.69 41.81
N GLN A 537 21.87 -2.89 42.57
CA GLN A 537 21.16 -4.16 42.73
C GLN A 537 19.68 -3.86 42.93
N LEU A 538 18.88 -3.93 41.85
CA LEU A 538 17.44 -3.67 41.95
C LEU A 538 16.82 -4.49 43.10
N PRO A 539 16.03 -3.86 43.98
CA PRO A 539 15.39 -4.54 45.09
C PRO A 539 14.37 -5.56 44.57
N GLN A 540 13.79 -6.37 45.46
CA GLN A 540 12.73 -7.29 45.07
C GLN A 540 11.53 -6.50 44.53
N LEU A 541 11.42 -6.42 43.20
CA LEU A 541 10.41 -5.61 42.53
C LEU A 541 9.02 -6.27 42.64
N ALA A 542 8.00 -5.43 42.66
CA ALA A 542 6.60 -5.83 42.53
C ALA A 542 5.91 -4.98 41.47
N THR A 543 4.90 -5.57 40.82
CA THR A 543 3.95 -4.78 40.04
C THR A 543 3.14 -3.88 40.97
N GLN A 544 2.55 -2.82 40.42
CA GLN A 544 1.72 -1.89 41.18
C GLN A 544 2.50 -1.14 42.30
N ILE A 545 3.82 -1.00 42.17
CA ILE A 545 4.65 -0.12 43.00
C ILE A 545 5.45 0.79 42.08
N ILE A 546 5.41 2.09 42.35
CA ILE A 546 6.23 3.07 41.64
C ILE A 546 7.55 3.22 42.40
N TYR A 547 8.65 2.94 41.73
CA TYR A 547 9.98 3.15 42.23
C TYR A 547 10.48 4.51 41.76
N SER A 548 10.99 5.34 42.68
CA SER A 548 11.28 6.75 42.42
C SER A 548 12.71 7.10 42.85
N PHE A 549 13.48 7.66 41.92
CA PHE A 549 14.78 8.26 42.12
C PHE A 549 14.68 9.76 41.91
N THR A 550 15.31 10.53 42.79
CA THR A 550 15.40 11.99 42.66
C THR A 550 16.84 12.37 42.94
N ARG A 551 17.46 13.12 42.03
CA ARG A 551 18.80 13.65 42.23
C ARG A 551 18.72 14.81 43.22
N ASP A 552 19.43 14.70 44.34
CA ASP A 552 19.49 15.79 45.32
C ASP A 552 20.21 16.99 44.69
N SER A 553 19.48 18.09 44.49
CA SER A 553 20.00 19.36 43.95
C SER A 553 20.93 20.12 44.91
N ALA A 554 21.39 19.48 45.99
CA ALA A 554 22.25 20.04 47.01
C ALA A 554 23.63 19.38 47.01
N LYS A 555 24.44 19.66 45.98
CA LYS A 555 25.92 19.62 45.99
C LYS A 555 26.44 20.23 44.69
N ASN A 556 26.38 21.56 44.60
CA ASN A 556 27.33 22.38 43.87
C ASN A 556 27.70 23.57 44.76
#